data_AF-A0A6B0QSX1-F1
#
_entry.id   AF-A0A6B0QSX1-F1
#
_cell.length_a   1.000
_cell.length_b   1.000
_cell.length_c   1.000
_cell.angle_alpha   90.00
_cell.angle_beta   90.00
_cell.angle_gamma   90.00
#
_symmetry.space_group_name_H-M   'P 1'
#
loop_
_entity.id
_entity.type
_entity.pdbx_description
1 polymer ?
#
loop_
_entity_poly.entity_id
_entity_poly.type
_entity_poly.pdbx_seq_one_letter_code
_entity_poly.pdbx_strand_id
1 'polypeptide(L)'
;MGQKPSQQLAPKDKEVLSVCEVVSGAIIHAAQKLKAYLGFEDTLSNLCPDSNTLNEIFLIHFVTFCQEKGADKWLTTTKMTKRQAFLFGADWVWTFWGSDKQIQLQLAVQTLQMASLPPVESDPSNPDSKAEKSFSKKSRFDKLEEFCNLIGEDCLGLCIIFGVPGNPKDIRGVVLDSVKRETTKGHLPGGTAVARFILETEDCISIRELLGNYLRAGPGSPACAVGPQARPLTRSRACPLPLAVLADMAAPSLPAWLALQTRARTLRAFSTAVSPVTGAPRLSPPTTERTSKHERAPRRKALPPRTEKMSVDQDWPSVYPVAAPFKPSAVPLPVRMGYPVKKGVPMAKEGNLELLKIPNFLHLTPVAIKKHCEALKDFCTEWPAALDSDEKCEKHFPIEIDTADYISSGPSIRNPKARVVILRVKLSSLNLDDHAKKKLIKLVGDRYCKSTDVLTIKTDRCPLKRQNYDYAMYLLTVLYHESWKTEEWEKKKTEADMEEYVWKDSASEKNILETLFQIKAAEKNTELSKEELLSTKEVEDYKNSVVSLKNEGDNENTISQYKESVKRLLHLT
;
A
#
# COMPACT_ATOMS: atom_id res chain seq x y z
N MET A 1 47.49 38.20 -22.17
CA MET A 1 46.72 37.42 -21.18
C MET A 1 45.25 37.74 -21.34
N GLY A 2 44.52 36.90 -22.09
CA GLY A 2 43.08 37.07 -22.32
C GLY A 2 42.32 35.92 -21.66
N GLN A 3 41.67 36.18 -20.53
CA GLN A 3 40.67 35.27 -19.98
C GLN A 3 39.32 35.61 -20.60
N LYS A 4 38.76 34.65 -21.35
CA LYS A 4 37.37 34.69 -21.81
C LYS A 4 36.44 34.55 -20.59
N PRO A 5 35.38 35.35 -20.46
CA PRO A 5 34.38 35.16 -19.42
C PRO A 5 33.58 33.88 -19.70
N SER A 6 33.49 33.01 -18.69
CA SER A 6 32.68 31.80 -18.68
C SER A 6 31.20 32.15 -18.91
N GLN A 7 30.62 31.63 -19.99
CA GLN A 7 29.19 31.75 -20.27
C GLN A 7 28.39 30.99 -19.20
N GLN A 8 27.67 31.71 -18.33
CA GLN A 8 26.68 31.11 -17.44
C GLN A 8 25.46 30.66 -18.26
N LEU A 9 25.11 29.37 -18.15
CA LEU A 9 23.92 28.77 -18.76
C LEU A 9 22.62 29.44 -18.28
N ALA A 10 21.64 29.57 -19.18
CA ALA A 10 20.32 30.15 -18.89
C ALA A 10 19.53 29.33 -17.83
N PRO A 11 18.60 29.95 -17.07
CA PRO A 11 17.90 29.30 -15.96
C PRO A 11 17.10 28.04 -16.35
N LYS A 12 16.46 28.05 -17.52
CA LYS A 12 15.71 26.89 -18.06
C LYS A 12 16.63 25.71 -18.40
N ASP A 13 17.83 25.98 -18.91
CA ASP A 13 18.79 24.94 -19.26
C ASP A 13 19.37 24.25 -18.02
N LYS A 14 19.48 24.97 -16.89
CA LYS A 14 19.91 24.39 -15.59
C LYS A 14 18.87 23.45 -14.99
N GLU A 15 17.59 23.79 -15.12
CA GLU A 15 16.47 22.97 -14.62
C GLU A 15 16.35 21.65 -15.42
N VAL A 16 16.45 21.73 -16.74
CA VAL A 16 16.48 20.57 -17.65
C VAL A 16 17.67 19.66 -17.37
N LEU A 17 18.87 20.21 -17.18
CA LEU A 17 20.06 19.44 -16.84
C LEU A 17 19.92 18.72 -15.49
N SER A 18 19.29 19.37 -14.50
CA SER A 18 19.02 18.77 -13.19
C SER A 18 18.05 17.58 -13.29
N VAL A 19 17.00 17.68 -14.10
CA VAL A 19 16.05 16.57 -14.36
C VAL A 19 16.76 15.37 -14.99
N CYS A 20 17.57 15.59 -16.03
CA CYS A 20 18.31 14.54 -16.71
C CYS A 20 19.29 13.81 -15.78
N GLU A 21 19.97 14.55 -14.89
CA GLU A 21 20.93 13.99 -13.94
C GLU A 21 20.26 13.15 -12.86
N VAL A 22 19.10 13.59 -12.36
CA VAL A 22 18.31 12.82 -11.37
C VAL A 22 17.78 11.53 -11.97
N VAL A 23 17.21 11.56 -13.17
CA VAL A 23 16.66 10.38 -13.85
C VAL A 23 17.76 9.37 -14.22
N SER A 24 18.88 9.87 -14.74
CA SER A 24 20.04 9.03 -15.07
C SER A 24 20.60 8.38 -13.81
N GLY A 25 20.75 9.14 -12.72
CA GLY A 25 21.18 8.62 -11.42
C GLY A 25 20.23 7.56 -10.86
N ALA A 26 18.91 7.76 -11.01
CA ALA A 26 17.90 6.81 -10.56
C ALA A 26 17.95 5.49 -11.32
N ILE A 27 18.14 5.53 -12.64
CA ILE A 27 18.26 4.33 -13.49
C ILE A 27 19.54 3.57 -13.16
N ILE A 28 20.67 4.25 -12.98
CA ILE A 28 21.95 3.63 -12.59
C ILE A 28 21.81 2.99 -11.21
N HIS A 29 21.20 3.69 -10.24
CA HIS A 29 20.98 3.17 -8.91
C HIS A 29 20.08 1.91 -8.92
N ALA A 30 18.96 1.98 -9.64
CA ALA A 30 18.04 0.85 -9.78
C ALA A 30 18.72 -0.35 -10.47
N ALA A 31 19.51 -0.11 -11.52
CA ALA A 31 20.27 -1.14 -12.21
C ALA A 31 21.32 -1.79 -11.30
N GLN A 32 22.07 -1.00 -10.52
CA GLN A 32 23.05 -1.52 -9.55
C GLN A 32 22.40 -2.41 -8.49
N LYS A 33 21.22 -2.01 -7.98
CA LYS A 33 20.47 -2.82 -7.01
C LYS A 33 19.93 -4.10 -7.65
N LEU A 34 19.45 -4.02 -8.89
CA LEU A 34 18.94 -5.18 -9.63
C LEU A 34 20.06 -6.17 -10.02
N LYS A 35 21.30 -5.68 -10.23
CA LYS A 35 22.48 -6.50 -10.57
C LYS A 35 22.76 -7.62 -9.56
N ALA A 36 22.48 -7.38 -8.28
CA ALA A 36 22.64 -8.39 -7.23
C ALA A 36 21.65 -9.56 -7.39
N TYR A 37 20.45 -9.30 -7.93
CA TYR A 37 19.43 -10.32 -8.19
C TYR A 37 19.65 -11.06 -9.50
N LEU A 38 20.15 -10.38 -10.53
CA LEU A 38 20.53 -11.00 -11.80
C LEU A 38 21.77 -11.91 -11.66
N GLY A 39 22.63 -11.63 -10.67
CA GLY A 39 23.82 -12.41 -10.39
C GLY A 39 23.67 -13.48 -9.32
N PHE A 40 22.45 -13.75 -8.85
CA PHE A 40 22.16 -14.77 -7.85
C PHE A 40 22.12 -16.14 -8.54
N GLU A 41 23.09 -17.00 -8.22
CA GLU A 41 23.12 -18.40 -8.65
C GLU A 41 22.76 -19.31 -7.48
N ASP A 42 21.68 -20.08 -7.63
CA ASP A 42 21.33 -21.15 -6.71
C ASP A 42 22.24 -22.36 -6.99
N THR A 43 22.77 -22.99 -5.94
CA THR A 43 23.60 -24.21 -6.01
C THR A 43 22.94 -25.38 -6.76
N LEU A 44 21.61 -25.33 -6.93
CA LEU A 44 20.82 -26.32 -7.66
C LEU A 44 20.19 -25.76 -8.96
N SER A 45 20.51 -24.54 -9.38
CA SER A 45 20.04 -23.89 -10.61
C SER A 45 18.50 -23.84 -10.80
N ASN A 46 17.72 -23.97 -9.73
CA ASN A 46 16.26 -24.12 -9.82
C ASN A 46 15.48 -22.82 -9.54
N LEU A 47 16.16 -21.77 -9.07
CA LEU A 47 15.54 -20.50 -8.70
C LEU A 47 16.06 -19.36 -9.57
N CYS A 48 15.28 -18.99 -10.58
CA CYS A 48 15.48 -17.74 -11.34
C CYS A 48 14.34 -16.76 -11.01
N PRO A 49 14.63 -15.51 -10.63
CA PRO A 49 13.60 -14.48 -10.46
C PRO A 49 12.79 -14.31 -11.74
N ASP A 50 11.46 -14.32 -11.63
CA ASP A 50 10.61 -14.09 -12.79
C ASP A 50 10.76 -12.65 -13.31
N SER A 51 10.54 -12.44 -14.61
CA SER A 51 10.69 -11.13 -15.24
C SER A 51 9.81 -10.05 -14.60
N ASN A 52 8.60 -10.38 -14.10
CA ASN A 52 7.75 -9.37 -13.44
C ASN A 52 8.32 -8.98 -12.08
N THR A 53 8.89 -9.91 -11.33
CA THR A 53 9.58 -9.62 -10.06
C THR A 53 10.79 -8.71 -10.29
N LEU A 54 11.60 -8.97 -11.31
CA LEU A 54 12.72 -8.08 -11.68
C LEU A 54 12.23 -6.68 -12.08
N ASN A 55 11.13 -6.60 -12.84
CA ASN A 55 10.49 -5.33 -13.20
C ASN A 55 10.07 -4.56 -11.94
N GLU A 56 9.42 -5.22 -10.99
CA GLU A 56 8.96 -4.58 -9.75
C GLU A 56 10.12 -4.08 -8.87
N ILE A 57 11.18 -4.87 -8.74
CA ILE A 57 12.38 -4.48 -7.98
C ILE A 57 13.02 -3.24 -8.61
N PHE A 58 13.16 -3.20 -9.94
CA PHE A 58 13.68 -2.02 -10.64
C PHE A 58 12.81 -0.79 -10.38
N LEU A 59 11.48 -0.94 -10.38
CA LEU A 59 10.52 0.16 -10.17
C LEU A 59 10.68 0.80 -8.82
N ILE A 60 10.72 -0.05 -7.81
CA ILE A 60 10.78 0.37 -6.42
C ILE A 60 12.07 1.16 -6.20
N HIS A 61 13.21 0.66 -6.67
CA HIS A 61 14.48 1.37 -6.51
C HIS A 61 14.56 2.67 -7.31
N PHE A 62 14.00 2.70 -8.53
CA PHE A 62 13.94 3.93 -9.34
C PHE A 62 13.09 5.00 -8.66
N VAL A 63 11.86 4.67 -8.25
CA VAL A 63 10.93 5.61 -7.59
C VAL A 63 11.49 6.11 -6.27
N THR A 64 12.07 5.22 -5.46
CA THR A 64 12.64 5.58 -4.15
C THR A 64 13.77 6.58 -4.32
N PHE A 65 14.70 6.35 -5.25
CA PHE A 65 15.78 7.29 -5.53
C PHE A 65 15.26 8.65 -6.03
N CYS A 66 14.26 8.64 -6.93
CA CYS A 66 13.63 9.86 -7.41
C CYS A 66 12.95 10.66 -6.28
N GLN A 67 12.29 9.99 -5.33
CA GLN A 67 11.68 10.63 -4.16
C GLN A 67 12.73 11.24 -3.22
N GLU A 68 13.83 10.53 -2.95
CA GLU A 68 14.94 11.04 -2.13
C GLU A 68 15.60 12.28 -2.74
N LYS A 69 15.56 12.42 -4.07
CA LYS A 69 16.07 13.59 -4.81
C LYS A 69 15.02 14.68 -5.05
N GLY A 70 13.81 14.56 -4.48
CA GLY A 70 12.76 15.57 -4.57
C GLY A 70 12.13 15.70 -5.96
N ALA A 71 12.09 14.61 -6.73
CA ALA A 71 11.49 14.56 -8.07
C ALA A 71 9.95 14.39 -8.06
N ASP A 72 9.33 14.26 -6.89
CA ASP A 72 7.89 14.05 -6.69
C ASP A 72 7.03 15.16 -7.31
N LYS A 73 7.58 16.38 -7.42
CA LYS A 73 6.87 17.54 -7.99
C LYS A 73 6.81 17.55 -9.51
N TRP A 74 7.73 16.86 -10.20
CA TRP A 74 7.88 16.94 -11.65
C TRP A 74 7.97 15.59 -12.37
N LEU A 75 7.99 14.46 -11.65
CA LEU A 75 7.97 13.12 -12.23
C LEU A 75 6.82 12.28 -11.66
N THR A 76 5.96 11.76 -12.54
CA THR A 76 4.92 10.79 -12.18
C THR A 76 5.18 9.45 -12.87
N THR A 77 5.23 8.38 -12.09
CA THR A 77 5.39 7.02 -12.60
C THR A 77 4.08 6.25 -12.50
N THR A 78 3.55 5.81 -13.64
CA THR A 78 2.33 5.00 -13.72
C THR A 78 2.67 3.59 -14.15
N LYS A 79 2.46 2.59 -13.28
CA LYS A 79 2.62 1.17 -13.62
C LYS A 79 1.38 0.67 -14.36
N MET A 80 1.57 0.02 -15.50
CA MET A 80 0.48 -0.57 -16.26
C MET A 80 -0.01 -1.87 -15.62
N THR A 81 -1.32 -2.12 -15.68
CA THR A 81 -1.88 -3.44 -15.33
C THR A 81 -1.40 -4.51 -16.31
N LYS A 82 -1.42 -5.79 -15.94
CA LYS A 82 -1.02 -6.90 -16.83
C LYS A 82 -1.75 -6.86 -18.18
N ARG A 83 -3.04 -6.49 -18.19
CA ARG A 83 -3.85 -6.35 -19.41
C ARG A 83 -3.41 -5.14 -20.25
N GLN A 84 -3.16 -3.99 -19.62
CA GLN A 84 -2.65 -2.80 -20.32
C GLN A 84 -1.25 -3.03 -20.88
N ALA A 85 -0.34 -3.68 -20.13
CA ALA A 85 1.00 -4.00 -20.60
C ALA A 85 1.00 -5.00 -21.76
N PHE A 86 0.04 -5.93 -21.79
CA PHE A 86 -0.17 -6.84 -22.92
C PHE A 86 -0.76 -6.13 -24.16
N LEU A 87 -1.66 -5.16 -23.94
CA LEU A 87 -2.35 -4.43 -25.00
C LEU A 87 -1.43 -3.38 -25.65
N PHE A 88 -0.74 -2.59 -24.83
CA PHE A 88 0.06 -1.44 -25.26
C PHE A 88 1.56 -1.73 -25.36
N GLY A 89 2.02 -2.89 -24.89
CA GLY A 89 3.44 -3.24 -24.88
C GLY A 89 4.30 -2.47 -23.87
N ALA A 90 3.77 -1.43 -23.21
CA ALA A 90 4.46 -0.69 -22.15
C ALA A 90 4.15 -1.28 -20.76
N ASP A 91 5.16 -1.50 -19.94
CA ASP A 91 4.94 -1.91 -18.56
C ASP A 91 4.67 -0.69 -17.64
N TRP A 92 5.12 0.51 -18.04
CA TRP A 92 5.13 1.73 -17.23
C TRP A 92 5.12 2.95 -18.14
N VAL A 93 4.61 4.07 -17.63
CA VAL A 93 4.76 5.38 -18.24
C VAL A 93 5.34 6.35 -17.22
N TRP A 94 6.44 7.01 -17.58
CA TRP A 94 7.02 8.10 -16.82
C TRP A 94 6.60 9.42 -17.47
N THR A 95 5.89 10.25 -16.72
CA THR A 95 5.42 11.56 -17.18
C THR A 95 6.22 12.65 -16.47
N PHE A 96 6.88 13.49 -17.25
CA PHE A 96 7.63 14.65 -16.80
C PHE A 96 6.75 15.89 -16.92
N TRP A 97 6.58 16.59 -15.81
CA TRP A 97 5.74 17.78 -15.70
C TRP A 97 6.59 19.04 -15.69
N GLY A 98 6.17 20.03 -16.47
CA GLY A 98 6.72 21.37 -16.42
C GLY A 98 6.22 22.16 -15.20
N SER A 99 6.90 23.28 -14.92
CA SER A 99 6.52 24.20 -13.85
C SER A 99 5.13 24.84 -14.04
N ASP A 100 4.60 24.80 -15.25
CA ASP A 100 3.25 25.23 -15.65
C ASP A 100 2.20 24.12 -15.60
N LYS A 101 2.56 22.93 -15.08
CA LYS A 101 1.72 21.71 -15.06
C LYS A 101 1.35 21.17 -16.44
N GLN A 102 2.05 21.57 -17.49
CA GLN A 102 1.96 20.91 -18.79
C GLN A 102 2.86 19.68 -18.83
N ILE A 103 2.48 18.69 -19.63
CA ILE A 103 3.32 17.52 -19.89
C ILE A 103 4.48 17.99 -20.77
N GLN A 104 5.72 17.81 -20.31
CA GLN A 104 6.92 18.15 -21.07
C GLN A 104 7.46 16.96 -21.87
N LEU A 105 7.34 15.75 -21.32
CA LEU A 105 7.80 14.52 -21.96
C LEU A 105 7.12 13.32 -21.29
N GLN A 106 6.84 12.29 -22.08
CA GLN A 106 6.44 10.98 -21.59
C GLN A 106 7.40 9.91 -22.10
N LEU A 107 7.78 8.99 -21.22
CA LEU A 107 8.53 7.79 -21.59
C LEU A 107 7.65 6.57 -21.33
N ALA A 108 7.26 5.87 -22.39
CA ALA A 108 6.64 4.57 -22.30
C ALA A 108 7.75 3.51 -22.17
N VAL A 109 7.84 2.90 -20.99
CA VAL A 109 8.93 1.98 -20.64
C VAL A 109 8.47 0.54 -20.81
N GLN A 110 9.22 -0.23 -21.58
CA GLN A 110 9.09 -1.65 -21.75
C GLN A 110 10.31 -2.35 -21.17
N THR A 111 10.09 -3.33 -20.30
CA THR A 111 11.14 -4.17 -19.74
C THR A 111 11.18 -5.52 -20.44
N LEU A 112 12.38 -6.06 -20.65
CA LEU A 112 12.61 -7.36 -21.29
C LEU A 112 13.78 -8.10 -20.62
N GLN A 113 13.64 -9.41 -20.45
CA GLN A 113 14.75 -10.29 -20.06
C GLN A 113 15.17 -11.12 -21.29
N MET A 114 16.43 -11.03 -21.73
CA MET A 114 16.84 -11.67 -23.01
C MET A 114 16.88 -13.20 -22.98
N ALA A 115 16.81 -13.83 -21.80
CA ALA A 115 16.64 -15.29 -21.68
C ALA A 115 15.31 -15.82 -22.27
N SER A 116 14.38 -14.92 -22.63
CA SER A 116 13.06 -15.25 -23.21
C SER A 116 12.96 -15.13 -24.74
N LEU A 117 14.07 -14.84 -25.45
CA LEU A 117 14.11 -14.90 -26.90
C LEU A 117 14.30 -16.36 -27.34
N PRO A 118 13.45 -16.92 -28.23
CA PRO A 118 13.68 -18.27 -28.74
C PRO A 118 15.02 -18.32 -29.48
N PRO A 119 15.81 -19.40 -29.31
CA PRO A 119 17.01 -19.61 -30.11
C PRO A 119 16.64 -19.63 -31.59
N VAL A 120 17.46 -18.96 -32.40
CA VAL A 120 17.43 -19.13 -33.84
C VAL A 120 17.89 -20.56 -34.16
N GLU A 121 16.99 -21.32 -34.81
CA GLU A 121 17.19 -22.53 -35.64
C GLU A 121 16.61 -23.91 -35.18
N SER A 122 15.83 -24.47 -36.14
CA SER A 122 15.55 -25.89 -36.48
C SER A 122 14.93 -26.84 -35.44
N ASP A 123 13.63 -27.17 -35.51
CA ASP A 123 12.99 -28.23 -36.34
C ASP A 123 11.53 -28.50 -35.89
N PRO A 124 10.65 -29.06 -36.75
CA PRO A 124 9.19 -29.09 -36.53
C PRO A 124 8.69 -30.44 -36.02
N SER A 125 8.23 -30.53 -34.77
CA SER A 125 7.27 -31.59 -34.34
C SER A 125 6.83 -31.46 -32.88
N ASN A 126 5.67 -30.85 -32.63
CA ASN A 126 4.55 -31.51 -31.92
C ASN A 126 3.32 -30.57 -31.86
N PRO A 127 2.08 -31.06 -32.05
CA PRO A 127 0.91 -30.20 -32.20
C PRO A 127 -0.02 -30.30 -30.99
N ASP A 128 0.18 -29.51 -29.93
CA ASP A 128 -0.86 -29.37 -28.90
C ASP A 128 -0.82 -28.01 -28.21
N SER A 129 -1.63 -27.08 -28.75
CA SER A 129 -2.25 -25.96 -28.02
C SER A 129 -3.10 -25.14 -29.00
N LYS A 130 -4.20 -25.75 -29.45
CA LYS A 130 -5.29 -25.01 -30.13
C LYS A 130 -6.29 -24.54 -29.08
N ALA A 131 -6.11 -23.31 -28.59
CA ALA A 131 -7.22 -22.42 -28.22
C ALA A 131 -6.70 -20.98 -28.23
N GLU A 132 -7.52 -20.05 -28.72
CA GLU A 132 -7.26 -18.60 -28.82
C GLU A 132 -6.40 -18.11 -30.00
N LYS A 133 -6.84 -18.41 -31.22
CA LYS A 133 -6.53 -17.58 -32.40
C LYS A 133 -7.60 -16.49 -32.57
N SER A 134 -7.23 -15.23 -32.29
CA SER A 134 -7.44 -14.08 -33.21
C SER A 134 -7.25 -12.73 -32.50
N PHE A 135 -6.01 -12.30 -32.24
CA PHE A 135 -5.66 -10.88 -32.09
C PHE A 135 -4.23 -10.66 -32.59
N SER A 136 -4.11 -9.92 -33.70
CA SER A 136 -2.92 -9.30 -34.32
C SER A 136 -1.52 -9.93 -34.11
N LYS A 137 -0.84 -10.32 -35.21
CA LYS A 137 0.57 -10.78 -35.28
C LYS A 137 1.62 -9.69 -34.92
N LYS A 138 1.34 -8.77 -34.00
CA LYS A 138 2.23 -7.66 -33.63
C LYS A 138 3.07 -8.04 -32.41
N SER A 139 4.39 -7.80 -32.50
CA SER A 139 5.31 -8.02 -31.39
C SER A 139 5.04 -7.01 -30.26
N ARG A 140 5.56 -7.27 -29.06
CA ARG A 140 5.41 -6.36 -27.92
C ARG A 140 6.07 -5.00 -28.18
N PHE A 141 7.09 -4.96 -29.05
CA PHE A 141 7.77 -3.75 -29.48
C PHE A 141 6.90 -2.94 -30.45
N ASP A 142 6.27 -3.59 -31.42
CA ASP A 142 5.37 -2.91 -32.37
C ASP A 142 4.17 -2.29 -31.64
N LYS A 143 3.67 -2.97 -30.59
CA LYS A 143 2.61 -2.43 -29.72
C LYS A 143 3.06 -1.19 -28.92
N LEU A 144 4.29 -1.22 -28.40
CA LEU A 144 4.88 -0.08 -27.68
C LEU A 144 5.03 1.13 -28.61
N GLU A 145 5.45 0.89 -29.85
CA GLU A 145 5.57 1.93 -30.86
C GLU A 145 4.23 2.57 -31.19
N GLU A 146 3.21 1.75 -31.46
CA GLU A 146 1.85 2.21 -31.72
C GLU A 146 1.30 3.00 -30.53
N PHE A 147 1.58 2.56 -29.31
CA PHE A 147 1.19 3.27 -28.10
C PHE A 147 1.84 4.66 -28.00
N CYS A 148 3.13 4.80 -28.29
CA CYS A 148 3.80 6.10 -28.29
C CYS A 148 3.21 7.03 -29.37
N ASN A 149 2.97 6.50 -30.57
CA ASN A 149 2.36 7.26 -31.68
C ASN A 149 0.92 7.72 -31.38
N LEU A 150 0.17 6.95 -30.59
CA LEU A 150 -1.19 7.32 -30.16
C LEU A 150 -1.20 8.45 -29.12
N ILE A 151 -0.15 8.57 -28.30
CA ILE A 151 -0.03 9.64 -27.30
C ILE A 151 0.36 10.96 -27.98
N GLY A 152 1.29 10.91 -28.94
CA GLY A 152 1.73 12.07 -29.72
C GLY A 152 3.25 12.25 -29.72
N GLU A 153 3.70 13.38 -30.27
CA GLU A 153 5.13 13.70 -30.46
C GLU A 153 5.92 13.81 -29.15
N ASP A 154 5.23 14.04 -28.02
CA ASP A 154 5.83 14.19 -26.69
C ASP A 154 6.05 12.84 -25.96
N CYS A 155 5.83 11.69 -26.61
CA CYS A 155 6.00 10.37 -26.02
C CYS A 155 7.07 9.51 -26.73
N LEU A 156 8.08 9.06 -25.99
CA LEU A 156 9.13 8.17 -26.50
C LEU A 156 9.05 6.78 -25.88
N GLY A 157 9.35 5.76 -26.70
CA GLY A 157 9.48 4.38 -26.25
C GLY A 157 10.88 4.10 -25.71
N LEU A 158 10.99 3.59 -24.48
CA LEU A 158 12.23 3.15 -23.86
C LEU A 158 12.16 1.66 -23.54
N CYS A 159 13.12 0.89 -24.02
CA CYS A 159 13.29 -0.52 -23.72
C CYS A 159 14.42 -0.70 -22.71
N ILE A 160 14.14 -1.32 -21.57
CA ILE A 160 15.14 -1.69 -20.56
C ILE A 160 15.31 -3.20 -20.57
N ILE A 161 16.54 -3.66 -20.77
CA ILE A 161 16.89 -5.06 -20.94
C ILE A 161 17.64 -5.55 -19.70
N PHE A 162 17.15 -6.64 -19.11
CA PHE A 162 17.74 -7.29 -17.95
C PHE A 162 18.47 -8.57 -18.39
N GLY A 163 19.79 -8.58 -18.20
CA GLY A 163 20.67 -9.68 -18.60
C GLY A 163 20.85 -9.76 -20.11
N VAL A 164 22.10 -9.72 -20.56
CA VAL A 164 22.47 -9.83 -21.98
C VAL A 164 23.22 -11.14 -22.19
N PRO A 165 23.03 -11.86 -23.30
CA PRO A 165 23.83 -13.05 -23.61
C PRO A 165 25.33 -12.74 -23.52
N GLY A 166 26.09 -13.52 -22.75
CA GLY A 166 27.51 -13.29 -22.46
C GLY A 166 27.76 -12.54 -21.14
N ASN A 167 26.93 -11.56 -20.79
CA ASN A 167 27.00 -10.82 -19.52
C ASN A 167 25.62 -10.79 -18.83
N PRO A 168 25.25 -11.85 -18.08
CA PRO A 168 23.91 -11.99 -17.49
C PRO A 168 23.59 -10.94 -16.40
N LYS A 169 24.62 -10.26 -15.86
CA LYS A 169 24.50 -9.21 -14.85
C LYS A 169 24.31 -7.81 -15.46
N ASP A 170 24.41 -7.66 -16.77
CA ASP A 170 24.32 -6.36 -17.43
C ASP A 170 22.85 -5.95 -17.66
N ILE A 171 22.59 -4.66 -17.51
CA ILE A 171 21.29 -4.04 -17.76
C ILE A 171 21.50 -2.93 -18.79
N ARG A 172 20.70 -2.91 -19.86
CA ARG A 172 20.86 -1.97 -20.97
C ARG A 172 19.57 -1.21 -21.23
N GLY A 173 19.68 0.06 -21.63
CA GLY A 173 18.56 0.90 -22.04
C GLY A 173 18.67 1.29 -23.51
N VAL A 174 17.60 1.09 -24.27
CA VAL A 174 17.54 1.43 -25.70
C VAL A 174 16.27 2.22 -25.97
N VAL A 175 16.38 3.38 -26.62
CA VAL A 175 15.21 4.13 -27.07
C VAL A 175 14.80 3.69 -28.46
N LEU A 176 13.50 3.46 -28.62
CA LEU A 176 12.91 2.84 -29.80
C LEU A 176 13.20 3.64 -31.08
N ASP A 177 13.26 4.97 -30.97
CA ASP A 177 13.60 5.87 -32.09
C ASP A 177 15.05 5.72 -32.59
N SER A 178 15.98 5.32 -31.72
CA SER A 178 17.36 5.01 -32.12
C SER A 178 17.44 3.72 -32.95
N VAL A 179 16.58 2.75 -32.66
CA VAL A 179 16.49 1.48 -33.40
C VAL A 179 15.86 1.68 -34.78
N LYS A 180 14.95 2.66 -34.93
CA LYS A 180 14.33 3.02 -36.22
C LYS A 180 15.37 3.41 -37.28
N ARG A 181 16.38 4.19 -36.90
CA ARG A 181 17.46 4.64 -37.79
C ARG A 181 18.30 3.47 -38.36
N GLU A 182 18.37 2.36 -37.62
CA GLU A 182 19.01 1.10 -38.03
C GLU A 182 18.10 0.29 -38.97
N THR A 183 16.80 0.17 -38.64
CA THR A 183 15.82 -0.64 -39.41
C THR A 183 15.56 -0.12 -40.83
N THR A 184 15.80 1.15 -41.11
CA THR A 184 15.79 1.69 -42.48
C THR A 184 16.88 1.11 -43.39
N LYS A 185 17.83 0.31 -42.86
CA LYS A 185 18.85 -0.42 -43.64
C LYS A 185 18.56 -1.93 -43.79
N GLY A 186 17.57 -2.51 -43.11
CA GLY A 186 17.30 -3.96 -43.18
C GLY A 186 15.87 -4.32 -42.75
N HIS A 187 15.15 -5.04 -43.62
CA HIS A 187 13.75 -5.42 -43.44
C HIS A 187 13.60 -6.54 -42.38
N LEU A 188 13.69 -6.21 -41.10
CA LEU A 188 13.56 -7.14 -39.97
C LEU A 188 12.39 -6.77 -39.04
N PRO A 189 11.69 -7.75 -38.44
CA PRO A 189 10.64 -7.51 -37.43
C PRO A 189 11.19 -6.78 -36.20
N GLY A 190 10.40 -5.89 -35.58
CA GLY A 190 10.85 -4.97 -34.53
C GLY A 190 11.60 -5.62 -33.36
N GLY A 191 11.14 -6.79 -32.89
CA GLY A 191 11.82 -7.51 -31.81
C GLY A 191 13.20 -8.07 -32.16
N THR A 192 13.42 -8.46 -33.41
CA THR A 192 14.72 -8.98 -33.88
C THR A 192 15.72 -7.85 -34.14
N ALA A 193 15.24 -6.68 -34.56
CA ALA A 193 16.06 -5.49 -34.75
C ALA A 193 16.58 -4.92 -33.41
N VAL A 194 15.73 -4.87 -32.39
CA VAL A 194 16.12 -4.44 -31.03
C VAL A 194 17.16 -5.41 -30.45
N ALA A 195 16.94 -6.72 -30.55
CA ALA A 195 17.88 -7.74 -30.06
C ALA A 195 19.27 -7.65 -30.75
N ARG A 196 19.31 -7.43 -32.06
CA ARG A 196 20.56 -7.26 -32.82
C ARG A 196 21.29 -5.98 -32.42
N PHE A 197 20.59 -4.85 -32.34
CA PHE A 197 21.15 -3.56 -31.91
C PHE A 197 21.82 -3.64 -30.53
N ILE A 198 21.23 -4.39 -29.60
CA ILE A 198 21.75 -4.59 -28.24
C ILE A 198 23.03 -5.44 -28.21
N LEU A 199 23.14 -6.43 -29.12
CA LEU A 199 24.31 -7.32 -29.23
C LEU A 199 25.49 -6.65 -29.95
N GLU A 200 25.22 -5.67 -30.83
CA GLU A 200 26.24 -4.98 -31.62
C GLU A 200 26.80 -3.71 -30.95
N THR A 201 26.10 -3.14 -29.96
CA THR A 201 26.59 -1.98 -29.19
C THR A 201 27.31 -2.45 -27.93
N GLU A 202 28.46 -1.87 -27.57
CA GLU A 202 29.17 -2.22 -26.33
C GLU A 202 28.69 -1.39 -25.12
N ASP A 203 28.30 -0.14 -25.34
CA ASP A 203 27.92 0.83 -24.29
C ASP A 203 26.42 1.11 -24.19
N CYS A 204 25.94 1.38 -22.97
CA CYS A 204 24.58 1.85 -22.71
C CYS A 204 24.40 3.29 -23.22
N ILE A 205 23.30 3.59 -23.92
CA ILE A 205 23.01 4.96 -24.37
C ILE A 205 22.88 5.88 -23.14
N SER A 206 23.62 6.98 -23.14
CA SER A 206 23.54 8.00 -22.09
C SER A 206 22.17 8.70 -22.14
N ILE A 207 21.32 8.42 -21.14
CA ILE A 207 20.02 9.08 -20.95
C ILE A 207 20.16 10.60 -20.86
N ARG A 208 21.34 11.10 -20.44
CA ARG A 208 21.69 12.51 -20.45
C ARG A 208 21.70 13.12 -21.85
N GLU A 209 22.18 12.39 -22.85
CA GLU A 209 22.16 12.82 -24.26
C GLU A 209 20.75 12.70 -24.85
N LEU A 210 20.01 11.68 -24.43
CA LEU A 210 18.65 11.42 -24.89
C LEU A 210 17.64 12.49 -24.43
N LEU A 211 17.61 12.76 -23.13
CA LEU A 211 16.73 13.76 -22.53
C LEU A 211 17.26 15.18 -22.79
N GLY A 212 18.58 15.36 -22.85
CA GLY A 212 19.22 16.65 -23.08
C GLY A 212 18.94 17.25 -24.46
N ASN A 213 18.74 16.42 -25.50
CA ASN A 213 18.41 16.90 -26.84
C ASN A 213 16.92 17.25 -27.00
N TYR A 214 16.02 16.50 -26.36
CA TYR A 214 14.57 16.74 -26.42
C TYR A 214 14.13 17.92 -25.55
N LEU A 215 14.62 18.02 -24.32
CA LEU A 215 14.21 19.09 -23.39
C LEU A 215 14.81 20.46 -23.74
N ARG A 216 15.84 20.52 -24.61
CA ARG A 216 16.38 21.77 -25.18
C ARG A 216 15.60 22.26 -26.40
N ALA A 217 14.91 21.38 -27.11
CA ALA A 217 14.06 21.75 -28.24
C ALA A 217 12.67 22.16 -27.70
N GLY A 218 12.45 23.47 -27.51
CA GLY A 218 11.13 23.98 -27.14
C GLY A 218 10.05 23.65 -28.20
N PRO A 219 8.75 23.77 -27.86
CA PRO A 219 7.68 23.40 -28.76
C PRO A 219 7.71 24.29 -30.00
N GLY A 220 8.06 23.70 -31.15
CA GLY A 220 8.10 24.37 -32.46
C GLY A 220 9.48 24.71 -33.02
N SER A 221 10.52 23.89 -32.82
CA SER A 221 11.75 23.97 -33.62
C SER A 221 12.05 22.64 -34.33
N PRO A 222 12.36 22.64 -35.64
CA PRO A 222 12.74 21.41 -36.32
C PRO A 222 14.14 21.02 -35.85
N ALA A 223 14.33 19.74 -35.52
CA ALA A 223 15.65 19.21 -35.23
C ALA A 223 16.61 19.56 -36.38
N CYS A 224 17.78 20.09 -36.02
CA CYS A 224 18.82 20.54 -36.93
C CYS A 224 19.15 19.51 -38.01
N ALA A 225 18.83 19.87 -39.26
CA ALA A 225 19.52 19.37 -40.44
C ALA A 225 20.80 20.20 -40.65
N VAL A 226 21.93 19.54 -40.86
CA VAL A 226 23.06 20.11 -41.62
C VAL A 226 22.71 19.89 -43.10
N GLY A 227 22.61 20.98 -43.88
CA GLY A 227 21.80 21.14 -45.12
C GLY A 227 22.40 20.63 -46.46
N PRO A 228 22.07 21.21 -47.66
CA PRO A 228 21.37 22.49 -47.93
C PRO A 228 20.19 22.50 -48.95
N GLN A 229 19.49 23.65 -48.98
CA GLN A 229 18.56 24.23 -49.99
C GLN A 229 17.09 23.77 -50.09
N ALA A 230 16.16 24.62 -49.62
CA ALA A 230 15.20 25.40 -50.43
C ALA A 230 14.04 25.97 -49.56
N ARG A 231 13.43 27.08 -50.00
CA ARG A 231 12.55 28.03 -49.28
C ARG A 231 11.03 27.74 -49.51
N PRO A 232 10.07 28.48 -48.87
CA PRO A 232 8.94 27.93 -48.09
C PRO A 232 7.54 28.18 -48.70
N LEU A 233 6.45 27.69 -48.06
CA LEU A 233 5.09 28.26 -48.17
C LEU A 233 4.20 28.03 -46.91
N THR A 234 3.91 29.16 -46.25
CA THR A 234 2.78 29.64 -45.41
C THR A 234 1.68 28.73 -44.81
N ARG A 235 1.61 28.78 -43.46
CA ARG A 235 0.52 29.25 -42.55
C ARG A 235 -0.95 28.89 -42.84
N SER A 236 -1.58 28.12 -41.94
CA SER A 236 -3.00 28.34 -41.56
C SER A 236 -3.31 27.95 -40.11
N ARG A 237 -4.41 28.53 -39.62
CA ARG A 237 -4.82 28.85 -38.25
C ARG A 237 -5.16 27.68 -37.33
N ALA A 238 -4.93 27.91 -36.04
CA ALA A 238 -5.48 27.18 -34.91
C ALA A 238 -6.96 27.50 -34.64
N CYS A 239 -7.70 26.51 -34.11
CA CYS A 239 -8.68 26.67 -33.03
C CYS A 239 -8.85 25.32 -32.26
N PRO A 240 -9.16 25.35 -30.94
CA PRO A 240 -8.92 24.23 -30.02
C PRO A 240 -10.20 23.54 -29.50
N LEU A 241 -10.03 22.37 -28.86
CA LEU A 241 -10.82 21.72 -27.76
C LEU A 241 -10.86 20.17 -27.95
N PRO A 242 -11.09 19.34 -26.90
CA PRO A 242 -10.54 19.37 -25.53
C PRO A 242 -10.04 17.98 -25.02
N LEU A 243 -9.16 18.04 -24.01
CA LEU A 243 -8.75 16.95 -23.12
C LEU A 243 -9.94 16.25 -22.43
N ALA A 244 -10.14 14.94 -22.68
CA ALA A 244 -10.94 14.06 -21.81
C ALA A 244 -10.74 12.56 -22.13
N VAL A 245 -9.51 12.04 -22.14
CA VAL A 245 -9.30 10.58 -22.07
C VAL A 245 -7.97 10.33 -21.36
N LEU A 246 -7.98 10.23 -20.03
CA LEU A 246 -6.88 9.61 -19.24
C LEU A 246 -7.18 9.54 -17.73
N ALA A 247 -8.31 10.09 -17.27
CA ALA A 247 -8.77 9.95 -15.89
C ALA A 247 -9.86 8.87 -15.78
N ASP A 248 -9.48 7.61 -15.98
CA ASP A 248 -10.14 6.49 -15.31
C ASP A 248 -9.31 5.22 -15.47
N MET A 249 -9.45 4.29 -14.54
CA MET A 249 -8.92 2.91 -14.54
C MET A 249 -7.64 2.64 -13.75
N ALA A 250 -7.82 2.28 -12.47
CA ALA A 250 -7.10 1.18 -11.84
C ALA A 250 -7.89 0.65 -10.62
N ALA A 251 -8.54 -0.51 -10.78
CA ALA A 251 -9.00 -1.34 -9.67
C ALA A 251 -8.42 -2.76 -9.83
N PRO A 252 -7.91 -3.38 -8.74
CA PRO A 252 -7.24 -4.67 -8.80
C PRO A 252 -8.20 -5.84 -8.50
N SER A 253 -7.94 -6.99 -9.12
CA SER A 253 -8.51 -8.28 -8.69
C SER A 253 -7.40 -9.32 -8.59
N LEU A 254 -7.30 -9.95 -7.43
CA LEU A 254 -6.68 -11.26 -7.21
C LEU A 254 -7.79 -12.34 -7.16
N PRO A 255 -7.46 -13.64 -7.36
CA PRO A 255 -8.41 -14.68 -7.72
C PRO A 255 -8.85 -15.55 -6.52
N ALA A 256 -10.03 -16.15 -6.61
CA ALA A 256 -10.36 -17.43 -5.98
C ALA A 256 -11.45 -18.15 -6.78
N TRP A 257 -11.17 -19.41 -7.10
CA TRP A 257 -12.07 -20.38 -7.71
C TRP A 257 -13.03 -20.97 -6.66
N LEU A 258 -14.30 -21.22 -7.02
CA LEU A 258 -14.90 -22.56 -7.14
C LEU A 258 -16.33 -22.51 -7.68
N ALA A 259 -16.72 -23.61 -8.32
CA ALA A 259 -17.77 -23.79 -9.30
C ALA A 259 -19.21 -23.84 -8.74
N LEU A 260 -20.19 -23.44 -9.56
CA LEU A 260 -21.43 -24.18 -9.81
C LEU A 260 -22.31 -23.51 -10.89
N GLN A 261 -22.63 -24.32 -11.90
CA GLN A 261 -23.81 -24.32 -12.78
C GLN A 261 -24.03 -23.16 -13.79
N THR A 262 -23.80 -23.56 -15.04
CA THR A 262 -24.26 -22.98 -16.28
C THR A 262 -25.79 -22.87 -16.35
N ARG A 263 -26.30 -21.66 -16.54
CA ARG A 263 -27.60 -21.45 -17.19
C ARG A 263 -27.53 -20.24 -18.11
N ALA A 264 -27.76 -20.49 -19.39
CA ALA A 264 -27.71 -19.51 -20.46
C ALA A 264 -28.68 -18.35 -20.20
N ARG A 265 -28.14 -17.13 -20.18
CA ARG A 265 -28.90 -15.90 -20.37
C ARG A 265 -28.16 -15.01 -21.37
N THR A 266 -28.73 -14.96 -22.56
CA THR A 266 -28.42 -14.04 -23.65
C THR A 266 -28.58 -12.61 -23.17
N LEU A 267 -27.48 -11.86 -23.05
CA LEU A 267 -27.50 -10.41 -22.86
C LEU A 267 -27.36 -9.73 -24.22
N ARG A 268 -28.41 -8.98 -24.60
CA ARG A 268 -28.42 -8.03 -25.71
C ARG A 268 -27.32 -6.99 -25.50
N ALA A 269 -26.41 -6.88 -26.44
CA ALA A 269 -25.52 -5.73 -26.57
C ALA A 269 -26.32 -4.53 -27.10
N PHE A 270 -26.30 -3.41 -26.37
CA PHE A 270 -26.60 -2.11 -26.95
C PHE A 270 -25.39 -1.69 -27.79
N SER A 271 -25.52 -1.81 -29.11
CA SER A 271 -24.56 -1.29 -30.08
C SER A 271 -25.02 0.10 -30.52
N THR A 272 -24.24 1.13 -30.17
CA THR A 272 -24.29 2.42 -30.86
C THR A 272 -23.51 2.27 -32.16
N ALA A 273 -24.21 1.85 -33.23
CA ALA A 273 -23.67 1.86 -34.57
C ALA A 273 -23.64 3.28 -35.12
N VAL A 274 -22.45 3.81 -35.37
CA VAL A 274 -22.21 4.95 -36.26
C VAL A 274 -22.23 4.38 -37.68
N SER A 275 -23.24 4.75 -38.48
CA SER A 275 -23.31 4.34 -39.89
C SER A 275 -22.36 5.18 -40.74
N PRO A 276 -21.58 4.57 -41.66
CA PRO A 276 -20.80 5.29 -42.65
C PRO A 276 -21.69 5.74 -43.81
N VAL A 277 -21.48 6.99 -44.25
CA VAL A 277 -22.17 7.63 -45.38
C VAL A 277 -21.70 6.98 -46.69
N THR A 278 -22.62 6.35 -47.42
CA THR A 278 -22.41 5.88 -48.79
C THR A 278 -22.77 7.01 -49.76
N GLY A 279 -21.83 7.40 -50.62
CA GLY A 279 -22.04 8.40 -51.67
C GLY A 279 -22.83 7.85 -52.86
N ALA A 280 -23.67 8.69 -53.45
CA ALA A 280 -24.33 8.49 -54.73
C ALA A 280 -24.43 9.84 -55.49
N PRO A 281 -24.55 9.85 -56.83
CA PRO A 281 -23.91 10.84 -57.70
C PRO A 281 -24.68 12.14 -57.93
N ARG A 282 -23.93 13.16 -58.37
CA ARG A 282 -24.38 14.49 -58.81
C ARG A 282 -25.40 14.45 -59.95
N LEU A 283 -26.44 15.28 -59.83
CA LEU A 283 -27.17 15.89 -60.94
C LEU A 283 -27.29 17.41 -60.69
N SER A 284 -27.04 18.19 -61.74
CA SER A 284 -26.96 19.66 -61.78
C SER A 284 -28.37 20.31 -61.86
N PRO A 285 -28.50 21.64 -61.66
CA PRO A 285 -29.70 22.31 -61.13
C PRO A 285 -30.70 22.72 -62.23
N PRO A 286 -31.93 23.15 -61.86
CA PRO A 286 -32.15 24.60 -61.98
C PRO A 286 -33.13 25.22 -60.97
N THR A 287 -33.01 26.55 -60.94
CA THR A 287 -34.04 27.57 -60.68
C THR A 287 -34.33 27.98 -59.24
N THR A 288 -33.86 29.20 -58.99
CA THR A 288 -34.19 30.16 -57.95
C THR A 288 -35.71 30.27 -57.75
N GLU A 289 -36.25 29.65 -56.70
CA GLU A 289 -37.50 30.08 -56.09
C GLU A 289 -37.30 30.33 -54.60
N ARG A 290 -37.66 31.55 -54.23
CA ARG A 290 -37.51 32.16 -52.92
C ARG A 290 -38.59 31.59 -52.02
N THR A 291 -38.38 30.41 -51.45
CA THR A 291 -39.30 29.80 -50.48
C THR A 291 -38.93 30.18 -49.04
N SER A 292 -39.98 30.52 -48.30
CA SER A 292 -40.02 31.11 -46.98
C SER A 292 -39.50 30.19 -45.86
N LYS A 293 -38.83 30.80 -44.87
CA LYS A 293 -38.65 30.37 -43.47
C LYS A 293 -38.57 28.85 -43.23
N HIS A 294 -37.36 28.36 -42.99
CA HIS A 294 -37.11 27.07 -42.35
C HIS A 294 -37.96 26.87 -41.09
N GLU A 295 -38.91 25.93 -41.16
CA GLU A 295 -39.66 25.44 -40.02
C GLU A 295 -38.69 24.64 -39.12
N ARG A 296 -38.30 25.21 -37.98
CA ARG A 296 -37.45 24.51 -37.00
C ARG A 296 -38.22 23.30 -36.47
N ALA A 297 -37.57 22.13 -36.45
CA ALA A 297 -38.13 20.93 -35.83
C ALA A 297 -38.68 21.25 -34.41
N PRO A 298 -39.87 20.73 -34.05
CA PRO A 298 -40.50 21.07 -32.78
C PRO A 298 -39.61 20.65 -31.61
N ARG A 299 -39.50 21.51 -30.59
CA ARG A 299 -38.70 21.25 -29.38
C ARG A 299 -39.23 19.99 -28.68
N ARG A 300 -38.31 19.08 -28.33
CA ARG A 300 -38.62 17.88 -27.55
C ARG A 300 -39.21 18.26 -26.19
N LYS A 301 -40.42 17.79 -25.89
CA LYS A 301 -41.08 17.97 -24.59
C LYS A 301 -40.63 16.90 -23.60
N ALA A 302 -40.46 17.29 -22.33
CA ALA A 302 -40.21 16.34 -21.25
C ALA A 302 -41.49 15.53 -20.94
N LEU A 303 -41.32 14.27 -20.58
CA LEU A 303 -42.42 13.42 -20.11
C LEU A 303 -42.76 13.76 -18.65
N PRO A 304 -44.00 13.48 -18.19
CA PRO A 304 -44.36 13.64 -16.79
C PRO A 304 -43.49 12.76 -15.88
N PRO A 305 -43.25 13.16 -14.62
CA PRO A 305 -42.48 12.38 -13.67
C PRO A 305 -43.20 11.05 -13.38
N ARG A 306 -42.41 9.98 -13.17
CA ARG A 306 -43.00 8.66 -12.90
C ARG A 306 -43.75 8.56 -11.56
N THR A 307 -43.62 9.56 -10.67
CA THR A 307 -44.38 9.65 -9.42
C THR A 307 -45.88 9.64 -9.62
N GLU A 308 -46.38 10.16 -10.75
CA GLU A 308 -47.82 10.16 -11.08
C GLU A 308 -48.36 8.74 -11.34
N LYS A 309 -47.49 7.78 -11.64
CA LYS A 309 -47.84 6.38 -11.94
C LYS A 309 -47.63 5.43 -10.75
N MET A 310 -47.14 5.94 -9.62
CA MET A 310 -46.83 5.13 -8.45
C MET A 310 -48.10 4.85 -7.63
N SER A 311 -48.30 3.60 -7.22
CA SER A 311 -49.32 3.27 -6.21
C SER A 311 -48.81 3.61 -4.81
N VAL A 312 -49.74 3.86 -3.88
CA VAL A 312 -49.42 4.18 -2.48
C VAL A 312 -48.80 2.97 -1.77
N ASP A 313 -49.30 1.76 -2.05
CA ASP A 313 -48.88 0.51 -1.42
C ASP A 313 -47.73 -0.21 -2.15
N GLN A 314 -47.00 0.50 -3.02
CA GLN A 314 -45.89 -0.10 -3.77
C GLN A 314 -44.69 -0.46 -2.86
N ASP A 315 -43.89 -1.42 -3.31
CA ASP A 315 -42.64 -1.78 -2.64
C ASP A 315 -41.55 -0.73 -2.89
N TRP A 316 -41.35 0.14 -1.90
CA TRP A 316 -40.33 1.19 -1.95
C TRP A 316 -38.89 0.68 -2.18
N PRO A 317 -38.41 -0.42 -1.55
CA PRO A 317 -37.10 -1.00 -1.84
C PRO A 317 -36.85 -1.27 -3.34
N SER A 318 -37.88 -1.69 -4.08
CA SER A 318 -37.78 -1.87 -5.55
C SER A 318 -37.63 -0.55 -6.31
N VAL A 319 -38.17 0.55 -5.79
CA VAL A 319 -38.08 1.90 -6.36
C VAL A 319 -36.68 2.50 -6.15
N TYR A 320 -36.04 2.18 -5.02
CA TYR A 320 -34.77 2.75 -4.59
C TYR A 320 -33.85 1.68 -3.95
N PRO A 321 -33.30 0.74 -4.74
CA PRO A 321 -32.63 -0.45 -4.20
C PRO A 321 -31.23 -0.19 -3.63
N VAL A 322 -30.53 0.82 -4.13
CA VAL A 322 -29.12 1.10 -3.80
C VAL A 322 -28.91 2.59 -3.54
N ALA A 323 -27.75 2.94 -2.97
CA ALA A 323 -27.34 4.33 -2.81
C ALA A 323 -27.36 5.06 -4.16
N ALA A 324 -28.11 6.16 -4.23
CA ALA A 324 -28.27 6.95 -5.44
C ALA A 324 -28.47 8.43 -5.09
N PRO A 325 -28.23 9.35 -6.03
CA PRO A 325 -28.58 10.75 -5.85
C PRO A 325 -30.09 10.95 -5.76
N PHE A 326 -30.51 12.00 -5.06
CA PHE A 326 -31.92 12.35 -4.95
C PHE A 326 -32.52 12.63 -6.34
N LYS A 327 -33.51 11.83 -6.74
CA LYS A 327 -34.18 11.91 -8.04
C LYS A 327 -35.60 12.46 -7.84
N PRO A 328 -35.87 13.76 -8.06
CA PRO A 328 -37.17 14.36 -7.75
C PRO A 328 -38.33 13.72 -8.54
N SER A 329 -38.06 13.24 -9.76
CA SER A 329 -39.03 12.54 -10.62
C SER A 329 -39.36 11.12 -10.17
N ALA A 330 -38.63 10.57 -9.20
CA ALA A 330 -38.77 9.21 -8.67
C ALA A 330 -39.27 9.17 -7.23
N VAL A 331 -39.09 10.24 -6.46
CA VAL A 331 -39.49 10.29 -5.05
C VAL A 331 -40.90 10.89 -4.95
N PRO A 332 -41.92 10.13 -4.55
CA PRO A 332 -43.33 10.56 -4.51
C PRO A 332 -43.66 11.39 -3.27
N LEU A 333 -42.67 12.09 -2.69
CA LEU A 333 -42.86 12.95 -1.53
C LEU A 333 -42.74 14.43 -1.95
N PRO A 334 -43.63 15.32 -1.49
CA PRO A 334 -43.57 16.76 -1.76
C PRO A 334 -42.58 17.46 -0.82
N VAL A 335 -41.34 16.97 -0.75
CA VAL A 335 -40.28 17.53 0.10
C VAL A 335 -39.84 18.91 -0.40
N ARG A 336 -39.59 19.84 0.53
CA ARG A 336 -39.08 21.18 0.25
C ARG A 336 -37.87 21.47 1.13
N MET A 337 -36.88 22.21 0.62
CA MET A 337 -35.66 22.52 1.35
C MET A 337 -35.06 23.84 0.85
N GLY A 338 -34.45 24.60 1.76
CA GLY A 338 -33.82 25.89 1.48
C GLY A 338 -34.41 27.01 2.33
N TYR A 339 -33.61 28.04 2.62
CA TYR A 339 -34.07 29.18 3.41
C TYR A 339 -35.17 29.96 2.66
N PRO A 340 -36.35 30.17 3.26
CA PRO A 340 -37.42 30.89 2.59
C PRO A 340 -37.08 32.38 2.49
N VAL A 341 -37.48 33.01 1.38
CA VAL A 341 -37.48 34.48 1.29
C VAL A 341 -38.51 35.06 2.26
N LYS A 342 -38.41 36.35 2.61
CA LYS A 342 -39.41 37.02 3.46
C LYS A 342 -40.81 36.83 2.85
N LYS A 343 -41.74 36.29 3.64
CA LYS A 343 -43.11 35.91 3.21
C LYS A 343 -43.16 34.82 2.11
N GLY A 344 -42.11 34.02 1.95
CA GLY A 344 -42.03 32.93 0.98
C GLY A 344 -42.05 31.54 1.61
N VAL A 345 -42.09 30.51 0.76
CA VAL A 345 -41.97 29.10 1.14
C VAL A 345 -40.60 28.54 0.72
N PRO A 346 -40.10 27.48 1.38
CA PRO A 346 -38.90 26.78 0.94
C PRO A 346 -39.04 26.25 -0.50
N MET A 347 -37.92 26.21 -1.22
CA MET A 347 -37.88 25.74 -2.61
C MET A 347 -38.40 24.30 -2.72
N ALA A 348 -39.10 24.01 -3.81
CA ALA A 348 -39.60 22.68 -4.13
C ALA A 348 -38.46 21.70 -4.41
N LYS A 349 -38.77 20.43 -4.69
CA LYS A 349 -37.74 19.39 -4.93
C LYS A 349 -37.16 19.42 -6.34
N GLU A 350 -37.89 19.99 -7.29
CA GLU A 350 -37.49 20.07 -8.69
C GLU A 350 -36.34 21.08 -8.85
N GLY A 351 -35.17 20.60 -9.29
CA GLY A 351 -33.98 21.44 -9.50
C GLY A 351 -33.30 21.91 -8.21
N ASN A 352 -33.65 21.36 -7.04
CA ASN A 352 -33.11 21.78 -5.76
C ASN A 352 -31.74 21.13 -5.48
N LEU A 353 -30.69 21.95 -5.54
CA LEU A 353 -29.31 21.49 -5.34
C LEU A 353 -29.03 21.11 -3.87
N GLU A 354 -29.72 21.71 -2.89
CA GLU A 354 -29.54 21.36 -1.47
C GLU A 354 -29.97 19.93 -1.19
N LEU A 355 -31.06 19.46 -1.82
CA LEU A 355 -31.51 18.07 -1.70
C LEU A 355 -30.55 17.08 -2.39
N LEU A 356 -29.76 17.52 -3.37
CA LEU A 356 -28.78 16.66 -4.05
C LEU A 356 -27.51 16.45 -3.21
N LYS A 357 -27.15 17.43 -2.38
CA LYS A 357 -25.97 17.36 -1.49
C LYS A 357 -26.16 16.38 -0.33
N ILE A 358 -27.41 16.14 0.10
CA ILE A 358 -27.69 15.26 1.22
C ILE A 358 -27.40 13.79 0.84
N PRO A 359 -26.57 13.06 1.60
CA PRO A 359 -26.48 11.61 1.49
C PRO A 359 -27.78 11.00 2.02
N ASN A 360 -28.73 10.74 1.10
CA ASN A 360 -30.06 10.25 1.47
C ASN A 360 -30.03 8.76 1.85
N PHE A 361 -30.93 8.39 2.74
CA PHE A 361 -31.08 7.02 3.26
C PHE A 361 -32.31 6.31 2.65
N LEU A 362 -32.76 6.74 1.47
CA LEU A 362 -33.98 6.22 0.84
C LEU A 362 -33.88 4.73 0.47
N HIS A 363 -32.68 4.20 0.29
CA HIS A 363 -32.43 2.77 0.07
C HIS A 363 -32.31 1.95 1.36
N LEU A 364 -32.15 2.61 2.53
CA LEU A 364 -31.98 2.00 3.85
C LEU A 364 -33.22 2.23 4.73
N THR A 365 -34.41 2.09 4.14
CA THR A 365 -35.66 2.13 4.91
C THR A 365 -35.79 0.91 5.83
N PRO A 366 -36.54 0.98 6.94
CA PRO A 366 -36.72 -0.16 7.84
C PRO A 366 -37.24 -1.43 7.16
N VAL A 367 -38.11 -1.27 6.14
CA VAL A 367 -38.62 -2.39 5.33
C VAL A 367 -37.50 -3.04 4.52
N ALA A 368 -36.61 -2.24 3.92
CA ALA A 368 -35.45 -2.75 3.20
C ALA A 368 -34.48 -3.47 4.16
N ILE A 369 -34.16 -2.86 5.31
CA ILE A 369 -33.23 -3.44 6.30
C ILE A 369 -33.73 -4.80 6.78
N LYS A 370 -35.02 -4.94 7.14
CA LYS A 370 -35.59 -6.22 7.56
C LYS A 370 -35.46 -7.29 6.46
N LYS A 371 -35.80 -6.96 5.22
CA LYS A 371 -35.65 -7.87 4.08
C LYS A 371 -34.19 -8.25 3.82
N HIS A 372 -33.27 -7.28 3.88
CA HIS A 372 -31.85 -7.51 3.67
C HIS A 372 -31.25 -8.38 4.78
N CYS A 373 -31.52 -8.06 6.05
CA CYS A 373 -31.03 -8.84 7.19
C CYS A 373 -31.58 -10.28 7.18
N GLU A 374 -32.86 -10.48 6.80
CA GLU A 374 -33.42 -11.84 6.67
C GLU A 374 -32.64 -12.67 5.65
N ALA A 375 -32.33 -12.11 4.49
CA ALA A 375 -31.52 -12.79 3.47
C ALA A 375 -30.04 -12.97 3.87
N LEU A 376 -29.53 -12.15 4.80
CA LEU A 376 -28.15 -12.24 5.28
C LEU A 376 -27.97 -13.22 6.45
N LYS A 377 -29.05 -13.65 7.11
CA LYS A 377 -28.99 -14.61 8.23
C LYS A 377 -28.31 -15.92 7.84
N ASP A 378 -28.51 -16.38 6.61
CA ASP A 378 -27.92 -17.62 6.10
C ASP A 378 -26.38 -17.58 6.05
N PHE A 379 -25.77 -16.38 6.09
CA PHE A 379 -24.32 -16.20 6.12
C PHE A 379 -23.76 -16.05 7.54
N CYS A 380 -24.61 -15.89 8.54
CA CYS A 380 -24.20 -15.74 9.93
C CYS A 380 -24.02 -17.12 10.60
N THR A 381 -23.11 -17.18 11.57
CA THR A 381 -22.92 -18.35 12.43
C THR A 381 -23.33 -18.01 13.85
N GLU A 382 -23.95 -18.96 14.55
CA GLU A 382 -24.31 -18.78 15.96
C GLU A 382 -23.06 -18.60 16.83
N TRP A 383 -23.15 -17.72 17.82
CA TRP A 383 -22.10 -17.54 18.81
C TRP A 383 -22.09 -18.74 19.79
N PRO A 384 -20.92 -19.29 20.18
CA PRO A 384 -20.87 -20.43 21.10
C PRO A 384 -21.50 -20.14 22.47
N ALA A 385 -22.58 -20.84 22.81
CA ALA A 385 -23.32 -20.63 24.07
C ALA A 385 -22.50 -20.90 25.35
N ALA A 386 -21.42 -21.67 25.24
CA ALA A 386 -20.51 -21.91 26.37
C ALA A 386 -19.68 -20.66 26.77
N LEU A 387 -19.55 -19.68 25.87
CA LEU A 387 -18.80 -18.45 26.04
C LEU A 387 -19.77 -17.27 26.30
N ASP A 388 -20.53 -17.38 27.37
CA ASP A 388 -21.52 -16.39 27.84
C ASP A 388 -20.89 -15.24 28.65
N SER A 389 -19.73 -15.47 29.26
CA SER A 389 -19.02 -14.50 30.11
C SER A 389 -17.55 -14.36 29.72
N ASP A 390 -16.99 -13.15 29.88
CA ASP A 390 -15.60 -12.85 29.55
C ASP A 390 -14.60 -13.69 30.36
N GLU A 391 -14.90 -14.06 31.61
CA GLU A 391 -14.03 -14.93 32.43
C GLU A 391 -13.84 -16.32 31.80
N LYS A 392 -14.90 -16.89 31.20
CA LYS A 392 -14.82 -18.16 30.47
C LYS A 392 -14.04 -17.99 29.17
N CYS A 393 -14.21 -16.86 28.49
CA CYS A 393 -13.43 -16.52 27.29
C CYS A 393 -11.94 -16.47 27.63
N GLU A 394 -11.53 -15.75 28.67
CA GLU A 394 -10.13 -15.65 29.10
C GLU A 394 -9.54 -17.02 29.50
N LYS A 395 -10.34 -17.89 30.13
CA LYS A 395 -9.89 -19.23 30.52
C LYS A 395 -9.60 -20.13 29.33
N HIS A 396 -10.43 -20.08 28.29
CA HIS A 396 -10.28 -20.92 27.09
C HIS A 396 -9.39 -20.28 26.02
N PHE A 397 -9.39 -18.96 25.93
CA PHE A 397 -8.69 -18.15 24.94
C PHE A 397 -7.93 -17.01 25.64
N PRO A 398 -6.79 -17.31 26.29
CA PRO A 398 -6.05 -16.33 27.10
C PRO A 398 -5.27 -15.29 26.28
N ILE A 399 -5.19 -15.45 24.96
CA ILE A 399 -4.46 -14.56 24.05
C ILE A 399 -5.47 -13.73 23.27
N GLU A 400 -5.34 -12.42 23.37
CA GLU A 400 -6.10 -11.45 22.58
C GLU A 400 -5.24 -10.86 21.48
N ILE A 401 -5.79 -10.74 20.28
CA ILE A 401 -5.10 -10.20 19.11
C ILE A 401 -5.91 -9.03 18.57
N ASP A 402 -5.39 -7.82 18.74
CA ASP A 402 -5.98 -6.63 18.16
C ASP A 402 -5.42 -6.37 16.78
N THR A 403 -6.34 -6.15 15.84
CA THR A 403 -6.02 -5.64 14.52
C THR A 403 -6.99 -4.53 14.16
N ALA A 404 -6.51 -3.52 13.43
CA ALA A 404 -7.31 -2.37 13.05
C ALA A 404 -7.46 -2.29 11.52
N ASP A 405 -8.69 -2.17 11.04
CA ASP A 405 -9.03 -1.94 9.64
C ASP A 405 -9.68 -0.57 9.45
N TYR A 406 -9.32 0.12 8.37
CA TYR A 406 -9.67 1.51 8.13
C TYR A 406 -10.37 1.64 6.79
N ILE A 407 -11.54 2.28 6.78
CA ILE A 407 -12.34 2.51 5.58
C ILE A 407 -12.40 4.01 5.32
N SER A 408 -11.86 4.44 4.18
CA SER A 408 -11.82 5.84 3.75
C SER A 408 -12.38 5.97 2.33
N SER A 409 -12.96 7.12 2.01
CA SER A 409 -13.33 7.44 0.63
C SER A 409 -12.09 7.76 -0.20
N GLY A 410 -11.86 7.03 -1.29
CA GLY A 410 -10.76 7.29 -2.23
C GLY A 410 -10.44 6.08 -3.12
N PRO A 411 -9.59 6.26 -4.13
CA PRO A 411 -9.20 5.18 -5.04
C PRO A 411 -8.25 4.17 -4.36
N SER A 412 -7.45 4.62 -3.39
CA SER A 412 -6.52 3.75 -2.65
C SER A 412 -7.15 3.22 -1.36
N ILE A 413 -7.18 1.90 -1.23
CA ILE A 413 -7.58 1.21 0.00
C ILE A 413 -6.42 1.00 0.99
N ARG A 414 -5.21 1.43 0.64
CA ARG A 414 -4.01 1.16 1.44
C ARG A 414 -3.95 2.10 2.64
N ASN A 415 -3.84 1.53 3.84
CA ASN A 415 -3.56 2.28 5.05
C ASN A 415 -2.36 1.67 5.80
N PRO A 416 -1.26 2.41 5.99
CA PRO A 416 -0.07 1.89 6.67
C PRO A 416 -0.32 1.50 8.13
N LYS A 417 -1.36 2.05 8.79
CA LYS A 417 -1.72 1.72 10.17
C LYS A 417 -2.37 0.33 10.31
N ALA A 418 -2.88 -0.24 9.22
CA ALA A 418 -3.55 -1.55 9.25
C ALA A 418 -2.59 -2.74 9.43
N ARG A 419 -1.27 -2.52 9.28
CA ARG A 419 -0.27 -3.58 9.47
C ARG A 419 0.03 -3.89 10.94
N VAL A 420 -0.30 -2.98 11.84
CA VAL A 420 0.03 -3.09 13.27
C VAL A 420 -0.79 -4.20 13.90
N VAL A 421 -0.13 -5.08 14.64
CA VAL A 421 -0.76 -6.13 15.46
C VAL A 421 -0.36 -5.91 16.90
N ILE A 422 -1.32 -6.08 17.82
CA ILE A 422 -1.07 -6.03 19.25
C ILE A 422 -1.54 -7.36 19.84
N LEU A 423 -0.62 -8.10 20.46
CA LEU A 423 -0.90 -9.31 21.21
C LEU A 423 -0.95 -8.96 22.70
N ARG A 424 -2.01 -9.36 23.38
CA ARG A 424 -2.12 -9.30 24.85
C ARG A 424 -2.30 -10.69 25.43
N VAL A 425 -1.62 -10.95 26.55
CA VAL A 425 -1.75 -12.20 27.30
C VAL A 425 -1.48 -11.95 28.78
N LYS A 426 -2.28 -12.56 29.67
CA LYS A 426 -2.02 -12.53 31.12
C LYS A 426 -0.93 -13.53 31.48
N LEU A 427 0.06 -13.14 32.29
CA LEU A 427 1.14 -14.06 32.66
C LEU A 427 0.65 -15.22 33.53
N SER A 428 -0.40 -15.01 34.32
CA SER A 428 -1.11 -16.05 35.09
C SER A 428 -1.70 -17.18 34.24
N SER A 429 -1.96 -16.94 32.95
CA SER A 429 -2.47 -17.98 32.04
C SER A 429 -1.36 -18.85 31.43
N LEU A 430 -0.11 -18.41 31.53
CA LEU A 430 1.05 -19.13 31.01
C LEU A 430 1.61 -20.07 32.08
N ASN A 431 2.10 -21.23 31.66
CA ASN A 431 2.76 -22.18 32.56
C ASN A 431 4.19 -21.70 32.86
N LEU A 432 4.33 -20.79 33.83
CA LEU A 432 5.61 -20.22 34.26
C LEU A 432 5.82 -20.50 35.75
N ASP A 433 7.05 -20.87 36.13
CA ASP A 433 7.47 -20.91 37.53
C ASP A 433 7.91 -19.51 38.02
N ASP A 434 8.30 -19.40 39.30
CA ASP A 434 8.71 -18.11 39.88
C ASP A 434 9.95 -17.53 39.19
N HIS A 435 10.90 -18.39 38.81
CA HIS A 435 12.11 -18.00 38.09
C HIS A 435 11.77 -17.45 36.70
N ALA A 436 11.04 -18.22 35.90
CA ALA A 436 10.67 -17.88 34.54
C ALA A 436 9.77 -16.64 34.51
N LYS A 437 8.82 -16.51 35.44
CA LYS A 437 7.97 -15.30 35.54
C LYS A 437 8.81 -14.05 35.81
N LYS A 438 9.70 -14.08 36.81
CA LYS A 438 10.58 -12.94 37.15
C LYS A 438 11.55 -12.62 36.02
N LYS A 439 12.15 -13.63 35.40
CA LYS A 439 13.06 -13.46 34.25
C LYS A 439 12.31 -12.87 33.05
N LEU A 440 11.11 -13.35 32.75
CA LEU A 440 10.28 -12.85 31.65
C LEU A 440 9.92 -11.38 31.85
N ILE A 441 9.52 -10.97 33.05
CA ILE A 441 9.20 -9.57 33.39
C ILE A 441 10.41 -8.66 33.14
N LYS A 442 11.62 -9.09 33.52
CA LYS A 442 12.87 -8.36 33.22
C LYS A 442 13.16 -8.27 31.72
N LEU A 443 12.92 -9.34 30.95
CA LEU A 443 13.18 -9.36 29.51
C LEU A 443 12.24 -8.44 28.72
N VAL A 444 10.96 -8.39 29.10
CA VAL A 444 9.95 -7.61 28.37
C VAL A 444 9.90 -6.14 28.76
N GLY A 445 10.35 -5.81 29.98
CA GLY A 445 10.41 -4.43 30.49
C GLY A 445 9.05 -3.74 30.48
N ASP A 446 8.98 -2.56 29.86
CA ASP A 446 7.81 -1.67 29.82
C ASP A 446 6.57 -2.28 29.12
N ARG A 447 6.72 -3.44 28.48
CA ARG A 447 5.62 -4.14 27.80
C ARG A 447 4.69 -4.87 28.77
N TYR A 448 5.12 -5.08 30.02
CA TYR A 448 4.34 -5.76 31.04
C TYR A 448 3.77 -4.77 32.06
N CYS A 449 2.48 -4.90 32.35
CA CYS A 449 1.79 -4.09 33.33
C CYS A 449 1.58 -4.88 34.64
N LYS A 450 2.27 -4.47 35.72
CA LYS A 450 2.19 -5.15 37.03
C LYS A 450 0.79 -5.11 37.66
N SER A 451 0.00 -4.07 37.42
CA SER A 451 -1.34 -3.92 38.03
C SER A 451 -2.39 -4.81 37.38
N THR A 452 -2.26 -5.14 36.09
CA THR A 452 -3.23 -5.96 35.35
C THR A 452 -2.72 -7.35 35.02
N ASP A 453 -1.44 -7.66 35.30
CA ASP A 453 -0.75 -8.91 34.94
C ASP A 453 -0.73 -9.18 33.42
N VAL A 454 -0.87 -8.12 32.59
CA VAL A 454 -0.95 -8.23 31.11
C VAL A 454 0.39 -7.89 30.46
N LEU A 455 0.89 -8.80 29.64
CA LEU A 455 1.97 -8.59 28.68
C LEU A 455 1.40 -8.11 27.33
N THR A 456 1.91 -6.98 26.83
CA THR A 456 1.49 -6.40 25.55
C THR A 456 2.64 -6.37 24.53
N ILE A 457 2.53 -7.17 23.47
CA ILE A 457 3.50 -7.21 22.36
C ILE A 457 2.90 -6.49 21.15
N LYS A 458 3.41 -5.30 20.85
CA LYS A 458 3.09 -4.55 19.63
C LYS A 458 4.12 -4.83 18.54
N THR A 459 3.65 -5.20 17.34
CA THR A 459 4.47 -5.46 16.15
C THR A 459 3.99 -4.65 14.94
N ASP A 460 4.92 -3.93 14.31
CA ASP A 460 4.66 -3.05 13.16
C ASP A 460 5.79 -3.02 12.13
N ARG A 461 6.75 -3.94 12.26
CA ARG A 461 7.98 -4.03 11.45
C ARG A 461 7.70 -4.48 10.02
N CYS A 462 6.82 -5.46 9.84
CA CYS A 462 6.56 -6.06 8.54
C CYS A 462 5.46 -5.31 7.78
N PRO A 463 5.48 -5.29 6.42
CA PRO A 463 4.43 -4.65 5.63
C PRO A 463 3.05 -5.27 5.80
N LEU A 464 2.97 -6.60 5.96
CA LEU A 464 1.70 -7.33 6.04
C LEU A 464 1.30 -7.63 7.49
N LYS A 465 0.01 -7.47 7.78
CA LYS A 465 -0.60 -7.80 9.07
C LYS A 465 -0.31 -9.25 9.50
N ARG A 466 -0.43 -10.21 8.57
CA ARG A 466 -0.11 -11.63 8.82
C ARG A 466 1.32 -11.83 9.32
N GLN A 467 2.29 -11.16 8.70
CA GLN A 467 3.70 -11.27 9.10
C GLN A 467 3.93 -10.70 10.51
N ASN A 468 3.28 -9.57 10.84
CA ASN A 468 3.37 -8.99 12.19
C ASN A 468 2.69 -9.86 13.24
N TYR A 469 1.61 -10.57 12.88
CA TYR A 469 0.98 -11.58 13.73
C TYR A 469 1.91 -12.77 13.98
N ASP A 470 2.44 -13.37 12.92
CA ASP A 470 3.38 -14.50 13.01
C ASP A 470 4.62 -14.12 13.83
N TYR A 471 5.11 -12.88 13.66
CA TYR A 471 6.23 -12.35 14.42
C TYR A 471 5.89 -12.10 15.90
N ALA A 472 4.67 -11.62 16.22
CA ALA A 472 4.24 -11.45 17.60
C ALA A 472 4.16 -12.80 18.33
N MET A 473 3.61 -13.83 17.67
CA MET A 473 3.57 -15.20 18.17
C MET A 473 4.99 -15.78 18.34
N TYR A 474 5.87 -15.56 17.37
CA TYR A 474 7.28 -15.95 17.49
C TYR A 474 7.96 -15.32 18.71
N LEU A 475 7.78 -14.01 18.92
CA LEU A 475 8.35 -13.32 20.08
C LEU A 475 7.82 -13.89 21.40
N LEU A 476 6.52 -14.15 21.49
CA LEU A 476 5.93 -14.78 22.68
C LEU A 476 6.57 -16.16 22.96
N THR A 477 6.71 -17.00 21.94
CA THR A 477 7.31 -18.34 22.06
C THR A 477 8.78 -18.27 22.49
N VAL A 478 9.57 -17.38 21.89
CA VAL A 478 10.99 -17.22 22.25
C VAL A 478 11.13 -16.70 23.68
N LEU A 479 10.36 -15.68 24.05
CA LEU A 479 10.35 -15.14 25.40
C LEU A 479 9.99 -16.21 26.44
N TYR A 480 8.99 -17.03 26.14
CA TYR A 480 8.62 -18.16 26.98
C TYR A 480 9.79 -19.16 27.12
N HIS A 481 10.37 -19.67 26.03
CA HIS A 481 11.47 -20.64 26.14
C HIS A 481 12.75 -20.07 26.77
N GLU A 482 13.11 -18.82 26.48
CA GLU A 482 14.28 -18.18 27.08
C GLU A 482 14.09 -17.88 28.57
N SER A 483 12.84 -17.69 29.02
CA SER A 483 12.54 -17.50 30.44
C SER A 483 12.79 -18.77 31.27
N TRP A 484 12.62 -19.96 30.69
CA TRP A 484 12.87 -21.24 31.36
C TRP A 484 14.35 -21.63 31.44
N LYS A 485 15.20 -21.07 30.58
CA LYS A 485 16.63 -21.35 30.62
C LYS A 485 17.26 -20.63 31.80
N THR A 486 18.13 -21.30 32.55
CA THR A 486 18.94 -20.67 33.61
C THR A 486 20.39 -20.60 33.14
N GLU A 487 20.89 -19.38 32.95
CA GLU A 487 22.26 -19.14 32.51
C GLU A 487 23.22 -18.94 33.70
N GLU A 488 24.53 -19.14 33.49
CA GLU A 488 25.52 -19.05 34.57
C GLU A 488 25.60 -17.65 35.21
N TRP A 489 25.35 -16.61 34.42
CA TRP A 489 25.38 -15.22 34.89
C TRP A 489 24.21 -14.89 35.83
N GLU A 490 23.12 -15.65 35.81
CA GLU A 490 21.98 -15.45 36.70
C GLU A 490 22.34 -15.75 38.16
N LYS A 491 23.37 -16.57 38.40
CA LYS A 491 23.93 -16.82 39.74
C LYS A 491 24.65 -15.59 40.31
N LYS A 492 25.01 -14.62 39.47
CA LYS A 492 25.68 -13.37 39.87
C LYS A 492 24.67 -12.25 40.16
N LYS A 493 23.39 -12.57 40.30
CA LYS A 493 22.32 -11.61 40.60
C LYS A 493 22.58 -10.93 41.95
N THR A 494 22.59 -9.60 41.96
CA THR A 494 22.80 -8.81 43.18
C THR A 494 21.48 -8.50 43.88
N GLU A 495 21.54 -8.07 45.15
CA GLU A 495 20.36 -7.65 45.91
C GLU A 495 19.59 -6.50 45.22
N ALA A 496 20.30 -5.60 44.54
CA ALA A 496 19.69 -4.48 43.80
C ALA A 496 18.86 -4.95 42.59
N ASP A 497 19.13 -6.14 42.05
CA ASP A 497 18.41 -6.71 40.92
C ASP A 497 17.16 -7.50 41.34
N MET A 498 16.97 -7.72 42.64
CA MET A 498 15.80 -8.41 43.19
C MET A 498 14.58 -7.50 43.10
N GLU A 499 13.48 -8.04 42.55
CA GLU A 499 12.20 -7.30 42.44
C GLU A 499 11.41 -7.33 43.74
N GLU A 500 11.72 -8.30 44.59
CA GLU A 500 11.10 -8.53 45.88
C GLU A 500 12.22 -8.59 46.92
N TYR A 501 11.97 -7.97 48.07
CA TYR A 501 12.85 -8.08 49.21
C TYR A 501 12.78 -9.49 49.80
N VAL A 502 13.94 -10.14 49.84
CA VAL A 502 14.12 -11.44 50.48
C VAL A 502 14.81 -11.23 51.81
N TRP A 503 14.21 -11.74 52.89
CA TRP A 503 14.75 -11.59 54.25
C TRP A 503 16.10 -12.32 54.45
N LYS A 504 16.25 -13.51 53.85
CA LYS A 504 17.42 -14.36 54.03
C LYS A 504 18.68 -13.69 53.47
N ASP A 505 19.76 -13.73 54.24
CA ASP A 505 21.06 -13.11 53.99
C ASP A 505 21.05 -11.57 53.87
N SER A 506 19.93 -10.93 54.23
CA SER A 506 19.74 -9.48 54.13
C SER A 506 20.50 -8.69 55.21
N ALA A 507 20.67 -7.39 54.98
CA ALA A 507 21.20 -6.48 55.99
C ALA A 507 20.34 -6.46 57.28
N SER A 508 19.01 -6.52 57.14
CA SER A 508 18.10 -6.52 58.30
C SER A 508 18.26 -7.77 59.17
N GLU A 509 18.49 -8.93 58.55
CA GLU A 509 18.77 -10.18 59.27
C GLU A 509 20.12 -10.12 59.99
N LYS A 510 21.17 -9.58 59.35
CA LYS A 510 22.48 -9.42 59.97
C LYS A 510 22.43 -8.48 61.18
N ASN A 511 21.75 -7.34 61.02
CA ASN A 511 21.62 -6.34 62.08
C ASN A 511 20.82 -6.86 63.28
N ILE A 512 19.73 -7.61 63.03
CA ILE A 512 18.90 -8.13 64.12
C ILE A 512 19.63 -9.23 64.90
N LEU A 513 20.34 -10.11 64.19
CA LEU A 513 21.16 -11.14 64.83
C LEU A 513 22.24 -10.51 65.69
N GLU A 514 22.96 -9.52 65.17
CA GLU A 514 23.98 -8.79 65.95
C GLU A 514 23.39 -8.12 67.19
N THR A 515 22.22 -7.48 67.06
CA THR A 515 21.54 -6.81 68.18
C THR A 515 21.09 -7.82 69.24
N LEU A 516 20.50 -8.94 68.84
CA LEU A 516 20.05 -9.99 69.76
C LEU A 516 21.23 -10.66 70.48
N PHE A 517 22.36 -10.88 69.80
CA PHE A 517 23.57 -11.37 70.45
C PHE A 517 24.08 -10.40 71.53
N GLN A 518 24.04 -9.09 71.28
CA GLN A 518 24.43 -8.09 72.28
C GLN A 518 23.48 -8.04 73.48
N ILE A 519 22.16 -8.13 73.24
CA ILE A 519 21.15 -8.19 74.31
C ILE A 519 21.38 -9.44 75.17
N LYS A 520 21.62 -10.60 74.57
CA LYS A 520 21.88 -11.85 75.29
C LYS A 520 23.20 -11.83 76.07
N ALA A 521 24.24 -11.22 75.50
CA ALA A 521 25.50 -10.99 76.21
C ALA A 521 25.32 -10.09 77.44
N ALA A 522 24.50 -9.04 77.34
CA ALA A 522 24.15 -8.17 78.47
C ALA A 522 23.30 -8.88 79.53
N GLU A 523 22.40 -9.78 79.12
CA GLU A 523 21.53 -10.58 80.00
C GLU A 523 22.25 -11.77 80.67
N LYS A 524 23.54 -12.02 80.38
CA LYS A 524 24.33 -13.18 80.86
C LYS A 524 23.67 -14.54 80.59
N ASN A 525 22.83 -14.65 79.56
CA ASN A 525 22.24 -15.91 79.12
C ASN A 525 23.21 -16.64 78.16
N THR A 526 23.30 -17.97 78.31
CA THR A 526 24.20 -18.85 77.53
C THR A 526 23.95 -18.75 76.03
N GLU A 527 25.02 -18.90 75.25
CA GLU A 527 25.07 -18.79 73.78
C GLU A 527 23.93 -19.54 73.09
N LEU A 528 23.00 -18.78 72.49
CA LEU A 528 21.95 -19.33 71.63
C LEU A 528 22.48 -19.45 70.20
N SER A 529 22.13 -20.56 69.54
CA SER A 529 22.46 -20.76 68.13
C SER A 529 21.68 -19.76 67.25
N LYS A 530 22.22 -19.42 66.06
CA LYS A 530 21.52 -18.55 65.09
C LYS A 530 20.11 -19.08 64.75
N GLU A 531 19.97 -20.40 64.72
CA GLU A 531 18.74 -21.10 64.36
C GLU A 531 17.66 -20.96 65.45
N GLU A 532 18.04 -20.98 66.72
CA GLU A 532 17.13 -20.75 67.85
C GLU A 532 16.65 -19.29 67.90
N LEU A 533 17.52 -18.31 67.62
CA LEU A 533 17.13 -16.91 67.58
C LEU A 533 16.18 -16.60 66.40
N LEU A 534 16.46 -17.17 65.22
CA LEU A 534 15.62 -16.98 64.02
C LEU A 534 14.25 -17.64 64.11
N SER A 535 14.08 -18.65 64.97
CA SER A 535 12.81 -19.37 65.17
C SER A 535 11.94 -18.78 66.27
N THR A 536 12.39 -17.71 66.94
CA THR A 536 11.56 -16.98 67.90
C THR A 536 10.41 -16.24 67.22
N LYS A 537 9.26 -16.17 67.90
CA LYS A 537 8.05 -15.52 67.36
C LYS A 537 8.28 -14.03 67.14
N GLU A 538 9.09 -13.40 67.98
CA GLU A 538 9.41 -11.97 67.87
C GLU A 538 10.18 -11.67 66.58
N VAL A 539 11.13 -12.53 66.18
CA VAL A 539 11.90 -12.38 64.94
C VAL A 539 11.03 -12.70 63.71
N GLU A 540 10.10 -13.64 63.82
CA GLU A 540 9.15 -13.94 62.75
C GLU A 540 8.18 -12.77 62.51
N ASP A 541 7.64 -12.15 63.57
CA ASP A 541 6.81 -10.95 63.49
C ASP A 541 7.57 -9.78 62.84
N TYR A 542 8.84 -9.59 63.24
CA TYR A 542 9.70 -8.56 62.67
C TYR A 542 10.00 -8.80 61.19
N LYS A 543 10.36 -10.04 60.83
CA LYS A 543 10.60 -10.46 59.45
C LYS A 543 9.38 -10.18 58.57
N ASN A 544 8.19 -10.60 59.01
CA ASN A 544 6.95 -10.39 58.26
C ASN A 544 6.66 -8.90 58.07
N SER A 545 6.87 -8.09 59.12
CA SER A 545 6.70 -6.64 59.07
C SER A 545 7.68 -5.97 58.08
N VAL A 546 8.96 -6.36 58.09
CA VAL A 546 9.98 -5.82 57.17
C VAL A 546 9.67 -6.21 55.71
N VAL A 547 9.25 -7.46 55.48
CA VAL A 547 8.93 -7.96 54.13
C VAL A 547 7.71 -7.23 53.57
N SER A 548 6.63 -7.08 54.35
CA SER A 548 5.46 -6.29 53.94
C SER A 548 5.85 -4.83 53.68
N LEU A 549 6.62 -4.20 54.58
CA LEU A 549 7.07 -2.82 54.39
C LEU A 549 7.88 -2.63 53.10
N LYS A 550 8.78 -3.56 52.77
CA LYS A 550 9.64 -3.46 51.58
C LYS A 550 8.92 -3.82 50.27
N ASN A 551 7.96 -4.74 50.29
CA ASN A 551 7.29 -5.24 49.08
C ASN A 551 5.97 -4.54 48.78
N GLU A 552 5.15 -4.30 49.80
CA GLU A 552 3.83 -3.65 49.67
C GLU A 552 3.94 -2.12 49.73
N GLY A 553 5.02 -1.62 50.35
CA GLY A 553 5.37 -0.20 50.42
C GLY A 553 5.03 0.47 51.76
N ASP A 554 5.29 1.78 51.80
CA ASP A 554 5.17 2.59 53.01
C ASP A 554 3.71 3.02 53.23
N ASN A 555 3.05 2.38 54.19
CA ASN A 555 1.70 2.70 54.66
C ASN A 555 1.70 2.88 56.18
N GLU A 556 0.75 3.63 56.73
CA GLU A 556 0.67 3.85 58.18
C GLU A 556 0.49 2.52 58.96
N ASN A 557 -0.22 1.58 58.37
CA ASN A 557 -0.39 0.23 58.92
C ASN A 557 0.93 -0.57 58.92
N THR A 558 1.70 -0.54 57.83
CA THR A 558 2.96 -1.30 57.71
C THR A 558 4.03 -0.73 58.64
N ILE A 559 4.09 0.60 58.78
CA ILE A 559 4.98 1.29 59.72
C ILE A 559 4.57 0.99 61.18
N SER A 560 3.28 0.97 61.49
CA SER A 560 2.80 0.64 62.84
C SER A 560 3.11 -0.81 63.23
N GLN A 561 2.91 -1.76 62.32
CA GLN A 561 3.27 -3.18 62.54
C GLN A 561 4.78 -3.35 62.73
N TYR A 562 5.58 -2.67 61.92
CA TYR A 562 7.03 -2.64 62.07
C TYR A 562 7.45 -2.05 63.43
N LYS A 563 6.83 -0.95 63.86
CA LYS A 563 7.09 -0.35 65.17
C LYS A 563 6.78 -1.32 66.32
N GLU A 564 5.59 -1.94 66.32
CA GLU A 564 5.18 -2.85 67.38
C GLU A 564 6.05 -4.11 67.45
N SER A 565 6.45 -4.67 66.30
CA SER A 565 7.38 -5.82 66.28
C SER A 565 8.75 -5.46 66.83
N VAL A 566 9.30 -4.28 66.48
CA VAL A 566 10.58 -3.81 67.04
C VAL A 566 10.50 -3.50 68.53
N LYS A 567 9.39 -2.93 69.03
CA LYS A 567 9.20 -2.68 70.47
C LYS A 567 9.26 -3.97 71.28
N ARG A 568 8.60 -5.03 70.80
CA ARG A 568 8.64 -6.36 71.43
C ARG A 568 10.06 -6.92 71.45
N LEU A 569 10.78 -6.78 70.33
CA LEU A 569 12.11 -7.35 70.13
C LEU A 569 13.19 -6.67 71.00
N LEU A 570 13.05 -5.36 71.25
CA LEU A 570 13.98 -4.58 72.09
C LEU A 570 13.53 -4.43 73.56
N HIS A 571 12.44 -5.11 73.97
CA HIS A 571 11.85 -5.00 75.31
C HIS A 571 11.48 -3.56 75.74
N LEU A 572 11.04 -2.73 74.78
CA LEU A 572 10.61 -1.35 75.03
C LEU A 572 9.09 -1.28 75.19
N THR A 573 8.63 -0.88 76.39
CA THR A 573 7.19 -0.78 76.71
C THR A 573 6.53 0.49 76.18
#